data_AF-A0AAP0RQ27-F1
#
_entry.id   AF-A0AAP0RQ27-F1
#
_cell.length_a   1.000
_cell.length_b   1.000
_cell.length_c   1.000
_cell.angle_alpha   90.00
_cell.angle_beta   90.00
_cell.angle_gamma   90.00
#
_symmetry.space_group_name_H-M   'P 1'
#
loop_
_entity.id
_entity.type
_entity.pdbx_description
1 polymer ?
#
loop_
_entity_poly.entity_id
_entity_poly.type
_entity_poly.pdbx_seq_one_letter_code
_entity_poly.pdbx_strand_id
1 'polypeptide(L)'
;MTLNGGTTGPPHCQHMMRMLTGKSNHMEFKFKPRSITAVGDRVIVEGWEGLNAYWVHVWTLKDGMITQFREYFNTWLTVLLRESEVGDEDRRLWQSRPRERPNRSLPDLLLAI
;
A
#
# COMPACT_ATOMS: atom_id res chain seq x y z
N MET A 1 -11.31 16.57 -6.96
CA MET A 1 -11.29 15.11 -6.72
C MET A 1 -10.90 14.91 -5.27
N THR A 2 -11.84 14.51 -4.41
CA THR A 2 -11.57 14.32 -2.98
C THR A 2 -11.21 12.85 -2.78
N LEU A 3 -9.91 12.54 -2.71
CA LEU A 3 -9.44 11.20 -2.39
C LEU A 3 -9.65 11.00 -0.87
N ASN A 4 -10.67 10.22 -0.51
CA ASN A 4 -10.86 9.79 0.87
C ASN A 4 -9.84 8.69 1.18
N GLY A 5 -8.73 9.05 1.84
CA GLY A 5 -7.67 8.12 2.22
C GLY A 5 -7.52 8.02 3.73
N GLY A 6 -7.67 6.82 4.27
CA GLY A 6 -7.23 6.50 5.63
C GLY A 6 -5.73 6.20 5.63
N THR A 7 -4.98 6.82 6.54
CA THR A 7 -3.54 6.59 6.68
C THR A 7 -3.28 5.71 7.90
N THR A 8 -2.65 4.56 7.70
CA THR A 8 -2.19 3.71 8.82
C THR A 8 -0.67 3.81 8.87
N GLY A 9 -0.18 4.80 9.61
CA GLY A 9 1.25 5.13 9.74
C GLY A 9 1.45 6.45 10.50
N PRO A 10 2.68 6.79 10.92
CA PRO A 10 2.97 8.05 11.60
C PRO A 10 2.48 9.25 10.77
N PRO A 11 1.96 10.32 11.38
CA PRO A 11 1.33 11.46 10.70
C PRO A 11 2.25 12.21 9.70
N HIS A 12 3.56 11.95 9.75
CA HIS A 12 4.57 12.49 8.83
C HIS A 12 4.66 11.74 7.50
N CYS A 13 4.06 10.55 7.38
CA CYS A 13 4.19 9.69 6.22
C CYS A 13 2.91 9.78 5.35
N GLN A 14 2.67 10.96 4.78
CA GLN A 14 1.61 11.20 3.78
C GLN A 14 2.23 11.65 2.46
N HIS A 15 3.32 11.00 2.06
CA HIS A 15 4.20 11.51 1.03
C HIS A 15 3.51 11.54 -0.33
N MET A 16 2.92 10.42 -0.74
CA MET A 16 2.22 10.36 -2.02
C MET A 16 0.89 11.12 -1.99
N MET A 17 0.16 11.08 -0.86
CA MET A 17 -1.09 11.83 -0.72
C MET A 17 -0.87 13.34 -0.88
N ARG A 18 0.17 13.89 -0.23
CA ARG A 18 0.50 15.32 -0.35
C ARG A 18 0.90 15.69 -1.77
N MET A 19 1.66 14.82 -2.46
CA MET A 19 1.99 15.02 -3.86
C MET A 19 0.73 15.01 -4.75
N LEU A 20 -0.15 14.02 -4.60
CA LEU A 20 -1.38 13.89 -5.40
C LEU A 20 -2.37 15.04 -5.16
N THR A 21 -2.29 15.70 -3.99
CA THR A 21 -3.16 16.83 -3.62
C THR A 21 -2.47 18.19 -3.78
N GLY A 22 -1.24 18.24 -4.31
CA GLY A 22 -0.49 19.48 -4.50
C GLY A 22 -0.02 20.15 -3.20
N LYS A 23 -0.01 19.43 -2.08
CA LYS A 23 0.43 19.90 -0.76
C LYS A 23 1.93 19.69 -0.49
N SER A 24 2.66 19.01 -1.39
CA SER A 24 4.11 18.88 -1.32
C SER A 24 4.74 19.04 -2.71
N ASN A 25 6.00 19.47 -2.71
CA ASN A 25 6.80 19.59 -3.92
C ASN A 25 7.31 18.18 -4.31
N HIS A 26 7.41 17.89 -5.62
CA HIS A 26 7.85 16.59 -6.15
C HIS A 26 9.27 16.14 -5.72
N MET A 27 10.01 16.97 -4.99
CA MET A 27 11.38 16.70 -4.52
C MET A 27 11.42 15.95 -3.19
N GLU A 28 10.34 15.92 -2.41
CA GLU A 28 10.32 15.32 -1.07
C GLU A 28 10.18 13.80 -1.06
N PHE A 29 9.56 13.21 -2.10
CA PHE A 29 9.36 11.77 -2.21
C PHE A 29 9.67 11.28 -3.62
N LYS A 30 10.60 10.34 -3.74
CA LYS A 30 10.95 9.70 -5.01
C LYS A 30 10.20 8.38 -5.14
N PHE A 31 9.12 8.38 -5.90
CA PHE A 31 8.38 7.14 -6.19
C PHE A 31 9.22 6.19 -7.05
N LYS A 32 9.78 5.16 -6.39
CA LYS A 32 10.59 4.10 -7.01
C LYS A 32 10.06 2.73 -6.57
N PRO A 33 9.02 2.20 -7.24
CA PRO A 33 8.42 0.93 -6.86
C PRO A 33 9.41 -0.22 -7.09
N ARG A 34 9.37 -1.20 -6.18
CA ARG A 34 10.08 -2.48 -6.34
C ARG A 34 9.18 -3.51 -7.02
N SER A 35 7.91 -3.54 -6.66
CA SER A 35 6.92 -4.44 -7.23
C SER A 35 5.60 -3.72 -7.41
N ILE A 36 4.90 -4.06 -8.50
CA ILE A 36 3.54 -3.62 -8.83
C ILE A 36 2.74 -4.88 -9.12
N THR A 37 1.60 -5.04 -8.46
CA THR A 37 0.72 -6.21 -8.65
C THR A 37 -0.72 -5.73 -8.73
N ALA A 38 -1.41 -6.10 -9.81
CA ALA A 38 -2.85 -5.89 -9.94
C ALA A 38 -3.60 -7.09 -9.36
N VAL A 39 -4.63 -6.80 -8.57
CA VAL A 39 -5.49 -7.78 -7.91
C VAL A 39 -6.93 -7.27 -7.94
N GLY A 40 -7.77 -7.85 -8.80
CA GLY A 40 -9.13 -7.36 -9.02
C GLY A 40 -9.15 -5.91 -9.50
N ASP A 41 -9.91 -5.05 -8.82
CA ASP A 41 -9.98 -3.61 -9.05
C ASP A 41 -8.88 -2.82 -8.32
N ARG A 42 -7.90 -3.50 -7.72
CA ARG A 42 -6.84 -2.88 -6.93
C ARG A 42 -5.46 -3.03 -7.56
N VAL A 43 -4.62 -2.04 -7.32
CA VAL A 43 -3.18 -2.10 -7.62
C VAL A 43 -2.42 -1.94 -6.32
N ILE A 44 -1.62 -2.95 -5.99
CA ILE A 44 -0.70 -2.94 -4.85
C ILE A 44 0.69 -2.60 -5.36
N VAL A 45 1.29 -1.58 -4.78
CA VAL A 45 2.64 -1.13 -5.10
C VAL A 45 3.47 -1.10 -3.84
N GLU A 46 4.61 -1.79 -3.81
CA GLU A 46 5.53 -1.74 -2.68
C GLU A 46 6.90 -1.18 -3.10
N GLY A 47 7.59 -0.58 -2.14
CA GLY A 47 8.94 -0.09 -2.35
C GLY A 47 9.61 0.36 -1.08
N TRP A 48 10.74 1.03 -1.28
CA TRP A 48 11.58 1.53 -0.20
C TRP A 48 11.96 2.98 -0.46
N GLU A 49 11.98 3.77 0.59
CA GLU A 49 12.63 5.07 0.60
C GLU A 49 13.99 4.94 1.32
N GLY A 50 15.05 5.08 0.53
CA GLY A 50 16.41 4.83 0.97
C GLY A 50 16.61 3.40 1.50
N LEU A 51 17.29 3.30 2.65
CA LEU A 51 17.52 2.05 3.37
C LEU A 51 16.54 1.85 4.54
N ASN A 52 15.69 2.84 4.83
CA ASN A 52 15.09 2.97 6.15
C ASN A 52 13.57 2.93 6.21
N ALA A 53 12.86 3.22 5.12
CA ALA A 53 11.41 3.19 5.14
C ALA A 53 10.88 2.21 4.08
N TYR A 54 10.08 1.26 4.54
CA TYR A 54 9.26 0.42 3.68
C TYR A 54 7.91 1.08 3.47
N TRP A 55 7.37 1.03 2.26
CA TRP A 55 6.04 1.56 1.95
C TRP A 55 5.25 0.60 1.06
N VAL A 56 3.93 0.56 1.28
CA VAL A 56 2.95 -0.11 0.42
C VAL A 56 1.82 0.87 0.12
N HIS A 57 1.52 1.05 -1.16
CA HIS A 57 0.38 1.80 -1.64
C HIS A 57 -0.65 0.86 -2.23
N VAL A 58 -1.90 1.02 -1.83
CA VAL A 58 -3.04 0.27 -2.37
C VAL A 58 -3.97 1.26 -3.04
N TRP A 59 -4.14 1.12 -4.35
CA TRP A 59 -5.00 1.97 -5.17
C TRP A 59 -6.23 1.18 -5.58
N THR A 60 -7.41 1.72 -5.34
CA THR A 60 -8.66 1.16 -5.89
C THR A 60 -8.99 1.91 -7.18
N LEU A 61 -9.17 1.17 -8.27
CA LEU A 61 -9.48 1.68 -9.59
C LEU A 61 -10.97 1.49 -9.90
N LYS A 62 -11.58 2.48 -10.54
CA LYS A 62 -12.90 2.37 -11.16
C LYS A 62 -12.85 3.12 -12.49
N ASP A 63 -13.20 2.44 -13.58
CA ASP A 63 -13.21 3.02 -14.93
C ASP A 63 -11.86 3.65 -15.31
N GLY A 64 -10.76 3.02 -14.92
CA GLY A 64 -9.39 3.51 -15.15
C GLY A 64 -8.94 4.66 -14.25
N MET A 65 -9.80 5.14 -13.35
CA MET A 65 -9.48 6.21 -12.39
C MET A 65 -9.20 5.66 -11.00
N ILE A 66 -8.20 6.23 -10.31
CA ILE A 66 -7.97 5.96 -8.88
C ILE A 66 -9.08 6.63 -8.06
N THR A 67 -9.90 5.83 -7.38
CA THR A 67 -11.00 6.31 -6.55
C THR A 67 -10.70 6.25 -5.06
N GLN A 68 -9.79 5.36 -4.65
CA GLN A 68 -9.30 5.29 -3.27
C GLN A 68 -7.79 5.08 -3.27
N PHE A 69 -7.15 5.66 -2.26
CA PHE A 69 -5.72 5.55 -2.04
C PHE A 69 -5.48 5.26 -0.55
N ARG A 70 -4.77 4.16 -0.27
CA ARG A 70 -4.26 3.81 1.06
C ARG A 70 -2.76 3.65 1.02
N GLU A 71 -2.11 4.17 2.05
CA GLU A 71 -0.66 4.20 2.17
C GLU A 71 -0.28 3.65 3.55
N TYR A 72 0.63 2.68 3.53
CA TYR A 72 1.14 1.97 4.69
C TYR A 72 2.65 2.12 4.74
N PHE A 73 3.19 2.53 5.89
CA PHE A 73 4.63 2.63 6.10
C PHE A 73 5.09 1.67 7.18
N ASN A 74 6.27 1.09 6.99
CA ASN A 74 6.92 0.20 7.95
C ASN A 74 5.96 -0.84 8.55
N THR A 75 5.11 -1.40 7.69
CA THR A 75 4.08 -2.40 8.04
C THR A 75 4.08 -3.44 6.94
N TRP A 76 4.23 -4.71 7.29
CA TRP A 76 4.02 -5.81 6.35
C TRP A 76 2.54 -5.92 6.05
N LEU A 77 2.21 -6.12 4.78
CA LEU A 77 0.84 -6.24 4.31
C LEU A 77 0.68 -7.58 3.60
N THR A 78 -0.36 -8.32 3.97
CA THR A 78 -0.83 -9.52 3.28
C THR A 78 -2.24 -9.25 2.78
N VAL A 79 -2.47 -9.48 1.48
CA VAL A 79 -3.77 -9.27 0.84
C VAL A 79 -4.46 -10.62 0.68
N LEU A 80 -5.68 -10.71 1.18
CA LEU A 80 -6.50 -11.92 1.17
C LEU A 80 -7.79 -11.66 0.36
N LEU A 81 -8.22 -12.66 -0.41
CA LEU A 81 -9.55 -12.70 -0.99
C LEU A 81 -10.51 -13.32 0.01
N ARG A 82 -11.62 -12.64 0.29
CA ARG A 82 -12.74 -13.24 1.03
C ARG A 82 -13.72 -13.88 0.04
N GLU A 83 -13.56 -15.17 -0.17
CA GLU A 83 -14.49 -15.98 -0.97
C GLU A 83 -15.66 -16.41 -0.03
N SER A 84 -16.71 -15.58 0.17
CA SER A 84 -17.92 -15.89 0.98
C SER A 84 -17.86 -15.71 2.52
N GLU A 85 -19.02 -15.42 3.14
CA GLU A 85 -19.23 -15.36 4.60
C GLU A 85 -19.42 -16.74 5.25
N VAL A 86 -19.69 -17.77 4.43
CA VAL A 86 -19.97 -19.13 4.89
C VAL A 86 -18.80 -20.03 4.54
N GLY A 87 -17.75 -19.95 5.36
CA GLY A 87 -16.77 -21.02 5.54
C GLY A 87 -15.93 -21.44 4.33
N ASP A 88 -15.43 -20.49 3.54
CA ASP A 88 -14.31 -20.76 2.63
C ASP A 88 -13.02 -20.11 3.17
N GLU A 89 -11.89 -20.75 2.92
CA GLU A 89 -10.60 -20.27 3.43
C GLU A 89 -10.17 -18.98 2.72
N ASP A 90 -9.79 -17.95 3.48
CA ASP A 90 -9.27 -16.69 2.93
C ASP A 90 -8.06 -16.97 2.00
N ARG A 91 -8.23 -16.74 0.69
CA ARG A 91 -7.16 -17.03 -0.29
C ARG A 91 -6.13 -15.91 -0.30
N ARG A 92 -4.86 -16.20 -0.02
CA ARG A 92 -3.77 -15.21 -0.12
C ARG A 92 -3.51 -14.82 -1.58
N LEU A 93 -3.76 -13.57 -1.91
CA LEU A 93 -3.54 -13.01 -3.25
C LEU A 93 -2.17 -12.35 -3.40
N TRP A 94 -1.69 -11.73 -2.33
CA TRP A 94 -0.41 -11.02 -2.34
C TRP A 94 0.16 -10.93 -0.93
N GLN A 95 1.48 -10.83 -0.83
CA GLN A 95 2.16 -10.51 0.42
C GLN A 95 3.37 -9.63 0.14
N SER A 96 3.67 -8.77 1.10
CA SER A 96 4.86 -7.93 1.11
C SER A 96 6.12 -8.77 0.96
N ARG A 97 7.11 -8.24 0.24
CA ARG A 97 8.39 -8.92 0.01
C ARG A 97 9.51 -8.15 0.71
N PRO A 98 9.93 -8.59 1.91
CA PRO A 98 11.07 -7.99 2.59
C PRO A 98 12.31 -7.97 1.69
N ARG A 99 13.21 -7.02 1.93
CA ARG A 99 14.58 -7.16 1.42
C ARG A 99 15.24 -8.35 2.11
N GLU A 100 16.20 -8.99 1.44
CA GLU A 100 16.94 -10.17 1.91
C GLU A 100 17.66 -9.97 3.27
N ARG A 101 17.69 -8.74 3.79
CA ARG A 101 18.14 -8.44 5.16
C ARG A 101 17.10 -7.60 5.91
N PRO A 102 16.09 -8.20 6.57
CA PRO A 102 15.19 -7.46 7.43
C PRO A 102 15.44 -7.91 8.87
N ASN A 103 16.47 -7.37 9.54
CA ASN A 103 16.56 -7.49 11.00
C ASN A 103 15.53 -6.58 11.69
N ARG A 104 14.37 -6.36 11.06
CA ARG A 104 13.32 -5.44 11.47
C ARG A 104 12.01 -6.21 11.54
N SER A 105 11.52 -6.39 12.76
CA SER A 105 10.16 -6.81 13.02
C SER A 105 9.25 -5.62 12.72
N LEU A 106 8.40 -5.75 11.71
CA LEU A 106 7.33 -4.80 11.41
C LEU A 106 5.99 -5.47 11.74
N PRO A 107 4.97 -4.71 12.15
CA PRO A 107 3.63 -5.24 12.31
C PRO A 107 3.12 -5.83 10.98
N ASP A 108 2.36 -6.93 11.05
CA ASP A 108 1.71 -7.55 9.89
C ASP A 108 0.22 -7.17 9.88
N LEU A 109 -0.27 -6.77 8.72
CA LEU A 109 -1.64 -6.32 8.50
C LEU A 109 -2.29 -7.15 7.39
N LEU A 110 -3.44 -7.74 7.71
CA LEU A 110 -4.27 -8.44 6.75
C LEU A 110 -5.25 -7.45 6.09
N LEU A 111 -5.15 -7.32 4.77
CA LEU A 111 -6.10 -6.57 3.96
C LEU A 111 -6.99 -7.56 3.20
N ALA A 112 -8.19 -7.78 3.72
CA ALA A 112 -9.26 -8.45 2.97
C ALA A 112 -9.80 -7.50 1.90
N ILE A 113 -10.01 -8.01 0.69
CA ILE A 113 -10.50 -7.23 -0.46
C ILE A 113 -11.82 -7.76 -0.99
#